data_AF-A0A7W7VP60-F1
#
_entry.id   AF-A0A7W7VP60-F1
#
_cell.length_a   1.000
_cell.length_b   1.000
_cell.length_c   1.000
_cell.angle_alpha   90.00
_cell.angle_beta   90.00
_cell.angle_gamma   90.00
#
_symmetry.space_group_name_H-M   'P 1'
#
loop_
_entity.id
_entity.type
_entity.pdbx_description
1 polymer ?
#
loop_
_entity_poly.entity_id
_entity_poly.type
_entity_poly.pdbx_seq_one_letter_code
_entity_poly.pdbx_strand_id
1 'polypeptide(L)' 'MHYEISGAGRIDYQYSDTYKTSPDSDEHRVVAILTINYGSH' A
#
# COMPACT_ATOMS: atom_id res chain seq x y z
N MET A 1 -6.14 -12.13 -6.87
CA MET A 1 -4.72 -12.52 -6.97
C MET A 1 -4.07 -12.19 -5.65
N HIS A 2 -3.21 -13.07 -5.12
CA HIS A 2 -2.44 -12.85 -3.89
C HIS A 2 -0.97 -12.75 -4.30
N TYR A 3 -0.23 -11.81 -3.71
CA TYR A 3 1.20 -11.63 -3.95
C TYR A 3 1.93 -11.71 -2.62
N GLU A 4 2.98 -12.53 -2.58
CA GLU A 4 3.87 -12.66 -1.45
C GLU A 4 5.24 -12.07 -1.82
N ILE A 5 5.81 -11.26 -0.93
CA ILE A 5 7.17 -10.75 -1.05
C ILE A 5 8.02 -11.51 -0.05
N SER A 6 8.94 -12.34 -0.55
CA SER A 6 9.90 -13.10 0.24
C SER A 6 11.31 -12.50 0.11
N GLY A 7 12.09 -12.47 1.19
CA GLY A 7 13.48 -11.96 1.19
C GLY A 7 13.58 -10.46 1.51
N ALA A 8 14.65 -9.79 1.06
CA ALA A 8 14.97 -8.39 1.40
C ALA A 8 14.21 -7.34 0.54
N GLY A 9 12.97 -7.62 0.15
CA GLY A 9 12.13 -6.68 -0.59
C GLY A 9 11.71 -5.50 0.30
N ARG A 10 11.69 -4.29 -0.27
CA ARG A 10 11.21 -3.08 0.41
C ARG A 10 9.89 -2.64 -0.21
N ILE A 11 8.93 -2.28 0.64
CA ILE A 11 7.62 -1.79 0.24
C ILE A 11 7.50 -0.35 0.71
N ASP A 12 7.38 0.57 -0.24
CA ASP A 12 7.03 1.96 0.03
C ASP A 12 5.51 2.06 0.03
N TYR A 13 4.95 2.55 1.14
CA TYR A 13 3.51 2.67 1.31
C TYR A 13 3.14 4.01 1.93
N GLN A 14 1.90 4.42 1.69
CA GLN A 14 1.29 5.58 2.32
C GLN A 14 0.11 5.14 3.17
N TYR A 15 0.09 5.61 4.41
CA TYR A 15 -1.07 5.48 5.29
C TYR A 15 -1.98 6.70 5.16
N SER A 16 -3.29 6.46 5.18
CA SER A 16 -4.31 7.50 5.30
C SER A 16 -5.45 6.99 6.18
N ASP A 17 -5.85 7.78 7.16
CA ASP A 17 -6.94 7.47 8.08
C ASP A 17 -8.31 7.90 7.56
N THR A 18 -8.35 8.91 6.68
CA THR A 18 -9.56 9.52 6.13
C THR A 18 -9.74 9.25 4.63
N TYR A 19 -9.31 8.09 4.13
CA TYR A 19 -9.41 7.81 2.70
C TYR A 19 -10.86 7.55 2.29
N LYS A 20 -11.23 8.07 1.11
CA LYS A 20 -12.53 7.85 0.46
C LYS A 20 -12.31 7.30 -0.94
N THR A 21 -13.00 6.22 -1.29
CA THR A 21 -12.95 5.62 -2.64
C THR A 21 -13.69 6.47 -3.68
N SER A 22 -14.70 7.20 -3.23
CA SER A 22 -15.44 8.20 -4.02
C SER A 22 -15.90 9.35 -3.10
N PRO A 23 -16.29 10.52 -3.65
CA PRO A 23 -16.69 11.67 -2.83
C PRO A 23 -17.80 11.37 -1.81
N ASP A 24 -18.73 10.49 -2.19
CA ASP A 24 -19.91 10.11 -1.38
C ASP A 24 -19.67 8.88 -0.49
N SER A 25 -18.47 8.29 -0.53
CA SER A 25 -18.15 7.11 0.29
C SER A 25 -17.75 7.47 1.72
N ASP A 26 -17.86 6.48 2.61
CA ASP A 26 -17.41 6.59 3.98
C ASP A 26 -15.89 6.62 4.08
N GLU A 27 -15.39 7.43 5.02
CA GLU A 27 -13.98 7.47 5.36
C GLU A 27 -13.55 6.16 5.99
N HIS A 28 -12.41 5.64 5.54
CA HIS A 28 -11.83 4.44 6.11
C HIS A 28 -10.30 4.49 6.05
N ARG A 29 -9.70 3.76 6.98
CA ARG A 29 -8.25 3.67 7.09
C ARG A 29 -7.72 2.74 6.00
N VAL A 30 -6.72 3.20 5.26
CA VAL A 30 -6.07 2.43 4.20
C VAL A 30 -4.55 2.49 4.30
N VAL A 31 -3.92 1.48 3.72
CA VAL A 31 -2.50 1.47 3.39
C VAL A 31 -2.40 1.28 1.88
N ALA A 32 -1.94 2.32 1.18
CA ALA A 32 -1.72 2.28 -0.26
C ALA A 32 -0.27 1.88 -0.55
N ILE A 33 -0.07 0.77 -1.26
CA ILE A 33 1.25 0.37 -1.75
C ILE A 33 1.60 1.26 -2.95
N LEU A 34 2.72 1.96 -2.87
CA LEU A 34 3.19 2.85 -3.93
C LEU A 34 4.18 2.14 -4.85
N THR A 35 5.21 1.54 -4.24
CA THR A 35 6.29 0.86 -4.95
C THR A 35 6.76 -0.37 -4.19
N ILE A 36 7.14 -1.40 -4.94
CA ILE A 36 7.83 -2.58 -4.40
C ILE A 36 9.21 -2.63 -5.06
N ASN A 37 10.26 -2.61 -4.24
CA ASN A 37 11.64 -2.66 -4.68
C ASN A 37 12.28 -4.00 -4.31
N TYR A 38 12.74 -4.74 -5.32
CA TYR A 38 13.44 -6.03 -5.20
C TYR A 38 14.96 -5.91 -5.31
N GLY A 39 15.49 -4.70 -5.45
CA GLY A 39 16.92 -4.46 -5.48
C GLY A 39 17.57 -4.88 -4.16
N SER A 40 18.40 -5.91 -4.20
CA SER A 40 19.47 -6.04 -3.22
C SER A 40 20.53 -5.00 -3.59
N HIS A 41 21.13 -4.35 -2.60
CA HIS A 41 22.46 -3.80 -2.83
C HIS A 41 23.41 -4.93 -3.27
#